data_AF-A0A1S8TY09-F1
#
_entry.id   AF-A0A1S8TY09-F1
#
_cell.length_a   1.000
_cell.length_b   1.000
_cell.length_c   1.000
_cell.angle_alpha   90.00
_cell.angle_beta   90.00
_cell.angle_gamma   90.00
#
_symmetry.space_group_name_H-M   'P 1'
#
loop_
_entity.id
_entity.type
_entity.pdbx_description
1 polymer ?
#
loop_
_entity_poly.entity_id
_entity_poly.type
_entity_poly.pdbx_seq_one_letter_code
_entity_poly.pdbx_strand_id
1 'polypeptide(L)'
;MVLEGFWRGWTNISMLFVGGLCAFLVGKLNEHSTFYDRKMWQQCLIGTVITLFIEFISGLILNMWLSFNIWDYSNTWVNVYGQICLPYAFLWFILMPLCIYVDDWLRYKLFNEEKPLGVKENYINLFLGK
;
A
#
# COMPACT_ATOMS: atom_id res chain seq x y z
N MET A 1 3.44 -5.76 3.11
CA MET A 1 4.47 -5.58 4.16
C MET A 1 4.08 -6.17 5.52
N VAL A 2 3.28 -5.51 6.37
CA VAL A 2 2.91 -6.07 7.69
C VAL A 2 2.00 -7.30 7.56
N LEU A 3 1.00 -7.24 6.67
CA LEU A 3 0.12 -8.37 6.36
C LEU A 3 0.86 -9.58 5.78
N GLU A 4 1.85 -9.35 4.93
CA GLU A 4 2.68 -10.42 4.37
C GLU A 4 3.53 -11.13 5.43
N GLY A 5 3.98 -10.39 6.45
CA GLY A 5 4.66 -10.97 7.62
C GLY A 5 3.81 -11.99 8.39
N PHE A 6 2.49 -11.94 8.30
CA PHE A 6 1.61 -12.95 8.90
C PHE A 6 1.57 -14.27 8.12
N TRP A 7 1.84 -14.26 6.81
CA TRP A 7 1.75 -15.46 5.95
C TRP A 7 3.12 -16.04 5.59
N ARG A 8 4.15 -15.21 5.49
CA ARG A 8 5.55 -15.63 5.18
C ARG A 8 6.48 -15.58 6.39
N GLY A 9 6.01 -15.05 7.52
CA GLY A 9 6.81 -14.83 8.73
C GLY A 9 7.40 -13.42 8.77
N TRP A 10 7.52 -12.88 9.99
CA TRP A 10 8.14 -11.59 10.25
C TRP A 10 9.66 -11.75 10.21
N THR A 11 10.32 -11.07 9.27
CA THR A 11 11.76 -11.24 9.06
C THR A 11 12.58 -10.09 9.64
N ASN A 12 12.09 -8.85 9.63
CA ASN A 12 12.85 -7.71 10.14
C ASN A 12 11.96 -6.52 10.54
N ILE A 13 12.37 -5.75 11.56
CA ILE A 13 11.66 -4.55 12.01
C ILE A 13 11.56 -3.45 10.95
N SER A 14 12.50 -3.41 10.01
CA SER A 14 12.44 -2.54 8.83
C SER A 14 11.13 -2.72 8.05
N MET A 15 10.51 -3.90 8.07
CA MET A 15 9.22 -4.14 7.41
C MET A 15 8.09 -3.26 7.97
N LEU A 16 8.12 -2.96 9.27
CA LEU A 16 7.15 -2.07 9.92
C LEU A 16 7.40 -0.61 9.53
N PHE A 17 8.67 -0.19 9.47
CA PHE A 17 9.02 1.17 9.06
C PHE A 17 8.63 1.45 7.61
N VAL A 18 8.91 0.52 6.69
CA VAL A 18 8.54 0.69 5.29
C VAL A 18 7.03 0.64 5.12
N GLY A 19 6.33 -0.29 5.80
CA GLY A 19 4.87 -0.33 5.80
C GLY A 19 4.23 0.94 6.36
N GLY A 20 4.79 1.49 7.45
CA GLY A 20 4.37 2.76 8.03
C GLY A 20 4.61 3.95 7.11
N LEU A 21 5.74 3.97 6.39
CA LEU A 21 6.05 5.00 5.40
C LEU A 21 5.06 4.96 4.23
N CYS A 22 4.72 3.77 3.72
CA CYS A 22 3.70 3.60 2.69
C CYS A 22 2.34 4.11 3.18
N ALA A 23 1.92 3.70 4.38
CA ALA A 23 0.65 4.14 4.97
C ALA A 23 0.60 5.68 5.14
N PHE A 24 1.68 6.27 5.66
CA PHE A 24 1.78 7.71 5.82
C PHE A 24 1.70 8.47 4.50
N LEU A 25 2.41 8.02 3.46
CA LEU A 25 2.42 8.69 2.16
C LEU A 25 1.08 8.55 1.43
N VAL A 26 0.44 7.37 1.49
CA VAL A 26 -0.90 7.16 0.93
C VAL A 26 -1.94 7.99 1.68
N GLY A 27 -1.90 8.02 3.02
CA GLY A 27 -2.79 8.85 3.83
C GLY A 27 -2.59 10.34 3.58
N LYS A 28 -1.35 10.80 3.43
CA LYS A 28 -1.04 12.19 3.05
C LYS A 28 -1.54 12.57 1.67
N LEU A 29 -1.49 11.63 0.72
CA LEU A 29 -2.09 11.85 -0.59
C LEU A 29 -3.61 11.92 -0.51
N ASN A 30 -4.22 11.11 0.34
CA ASN A 30 -5.68 11.11 0.52
C ASN A 30 -6.23 12.44 1.05
N GLU A 31 -5.44 13.17 1.85
CA GLU A 31 -5.79 14.54 2.30
C GLU A 31 -5.85 15.56 1.16
N HIS A 32 -5.13 15.34 0.07
CA HIS A 32 -5.03 16.31 -1.00
C HIS A 32 -6.33 16.31 -1.81
N SER A 33 -7.02 17.45 -1.90
CA SER A 33 -8.31 17.58 -2.61
C SER A 33 -8.25 17.02 -4.04
N THR A 34 -7.15 17.25 -4.75
CA THR A 34 -6.92 16.73 -6.11
C THR A 34 -6.86 15.21 -6.20
N PHE A 35 -6.53 14.52 -5.11
CA PHE A 35 -6.51 13.07 -5.02
C PHE A 35 -7.86 12.54 -4.54
N TYR A 36 -8.46 13.19 -3.54
CA TYR A 36 -9.79 12.86 -3.03
C TYR A 36 -10.86 12.94 -4.13
N ASP A 37 -10.79 13.96 -4.99
CA ASP A 37 -11.73 14.16 -6.11
C ASP A 37 -11.53 13.18 -7.28
N ARG A 38 -10.49 12.35 -7.26
CA ARG A 38 -10.25 11.34 -8.30
C ARG A 38 -11.11 10.12 -8.09
N LYS A 39 -11.36 9.41 -9.19
CA LYS A 39 -12.05 8.12 -9.15
C LYS A 39 -11.27 7.12 -8.31
N MET A 40 -11.98 6.25 -7.61
CA MET A 40 -11.35 5.26 -6.71
C MET A 40 -10.27 4.40 -7.40
N TRP A 41 -10.48 4.00 -8.66
CA TRP A 41 -9.47 3.23 -9.40
C TRP A 41 -8.17 4.02 -9.65
N GLN A 42 -8.25 5.34 -9.80
CA GLN A 42 -7.08 6.21 -9.97
C GLN A 42 -6.33 6.33 -8.65
N GLN A 43 -7.07 6.50 -7.54
CA GLN A 43 -6.48 6.51 -6.19
C GLN A 43 -5.76 5.19 -5.91
N CYS A 44 -6.39 4.06 -6.21
CA CYS A 44 -5.81 2.73 -6.04
C CYS A 44 -4.56 2.52 -6.91
N LEU A 45 -4.60 2.98 -8.16
CA LEU A 45 -3.45 2.88 -9.06
C LEU A 45 -2.26 3.68 -8.53
N ILE A 46 -2.48 4.94 -8.15
CA ILE A 46 -1.42 5.82 -7.65
C ILE A 46 -0.88 5.30 -6.31
N GLY A 47 -1.77 4.92 -5.38
CA GLY A 47 -1.37 4.36 -4.09
C GLY A 47 -0.53 3.08 -4.25
N THR A 48 -0.90 2.23 -5.21
CA THR A 48 -0.16 1.02 -5.55
C THR A 48 1.21 1.34 -6.15
N VAL A 49 1.30 2.26 -7.10
CA VAL A 49 2.58 2.67 -7.71
C VAL A 49 3.53 3.23 -6.67
N ILE A 50 3.02 4.07 -5.76
CA ILE A 50 3.83 4.65 -4.68
C ILE A 50 4.29 3.58 -3.71
N THR A 51 3.39 2.67 -3.31
CA THR A 51 3.73 1.53 -2.46
C THR A 51 4.86 0.74 -3.11
N LEU A 52 4.69 0.27 -4.35
CA LEU A 52 5.70 -0.48 -5.09
C LEU A 52 7.02 0.27 -5.25
N PHE A 53 6.99 1.57 -5.46
CA PHE A 53 8.20 2.38 -5.55
C PHE A 53 8.97 2.37 -4.22
N ILE A 54 8.26 2.55 -3.10
CA ILE A 54 8.85 2.49 -1.76
C ILE A 54 9.35 1.06 -1.46
N GLU A 55 8.58 0.02 -1.80
CA GLU A 55 9.00 -1.38 -1.64
C GLU A 55 10.27 -1.66 -2.43
N PHE A 56 10.33 -1.18 -3.68
CA PHE A 56 11.48 -1.36 -4.55
C PHE A 56 12.73 -0.70 -3.97
N ILE A 57 12.67 0.61 -3.68
CA ILE A 57 13.81 1.35 -3.13
C ILE A 57 14.26 0.77 -1.79
N SER A 58 13.31 0.41 -0.93
CA SER A 58 13.62 -0.22 0.35
C SER A 58 14.27 -1.59 0.16
N GLY A 59 13.80 -2.38 -0.80
CA GLY A 59 14.41 -3.65 -1.20
C GLY A 59 15.84 -3.48 -1.71
N LEU A 60 16.11 -2.47 -2.55
CA LEU A 60 17.48 -2.19 -3.00
C LEU A 60 18.42 -1.89 -1.81
N ILE A 61 17.98 -1.07 -0.86
CA ILE A 61 18.79 -0.71 0.31
C ILE A 61 18.94 -1.89 1.27
N LEU A 62 17.83 -2.52 1.67
CA LEU A 62 17.81 -3.53 2.72
C LEU A 62 18.38 -4.87 2.23
N ASN A 63 18.13 -5.24 0.97
CA ASN A 63 18.59 -6.52 0.43
C ASN A 63 19.89 -6.41 -0.35
N MET A 64 20.03 -5.45 -1.26
CA MET A 64 21.26 -5.39 -2.08
C MET A 64 22.43 -4.72 -1.34
N TRP A 65 22.19 -3.72 -0.51
CA TRP A 65 23.27 -3.09 0.26
C TRP A 65 23.49 -3.74 1.63
N LEU A 66 22.41 -4.01 2.37
CA LEU A 66 22.51 -4.51 3.74
C LEU A 66 22.38 -6.04 3.86
N SER A 67 22.08 -6.74 2.77
CA SER A 67 21.99 -8.21 2.72
C SER A 67 21.01 -8.82 3.74
N PHE A 68 19.92 -8.11 4.08
CA PHE A 68 18.92 -8.61 5.03
C PHE A 68 18.04 -9.73 4.46
N ASN A 69 18.00 -9.90 3.13
CA ASN A 69 17.24 -10.92 2.42
C ASN A 69 15.76 -11.01 2.85
N ILE A 70 15.13 -9.86 3.04
CA ILE A 70 13.69 -9.72 3.32
C ILE A 70 12.90 -9.58 2.02
N TRP A 71 11.62 -9.99 1.99
CA TRP A 71 10.77 -9.86 0.79
C TRP A 71 11.39 -10.43 -0.49
N ASP A 72 12.02 -11.60 -0.42
CA ASP A 72 12.57 -12.22 -1.62
C ASP A 72 11.44 -12.69 -2.55
N TYR A 73 11.24 -11.98 -3.66
CA TYR A 73 10.30 -12.32 -4.73
C TYR A 73 10.98 -12.96 -5.95
N SER A 74 12.25 -13.37 -5.85
CA SER A 74 13.02 -13.91 -6.99
C SER A 74 12.36 -15.14 -7.62
N ASN A 75 11.64 -15.93 -6.82
CA ASN A 75 10.90 -17.12 -7.27
C ASN A 75 9.45 -16.83 -7.70
N THR A 76 9.05 -15.55 -7.75
CA THR A 76 7.69 -15.14 -8.13
C THR A 76 7.66 -14.67 -9.58
N TRP A 77 6.60 -15.00 -10.31
CA TRP A 77 6.45 -14.59 -11.71
C TRP A 77 6.37 -13.06 -11.85
N VAL A 78 7.01 -12.52 -12.90
CA VAL A 78 7.08 -11.08 -13.20
C VAL A 78 7.62 -10.28 -12.01
N ASN A 79 8.72 -10.75 -11.41
CA ASN A 79 9.46 -10.00 -10.41
C ASN A 79 10.47 -9.04 -11.05
N VAL A 80 10.83 -7.98 -10.33
CA VAL A 80 11.84 -7.00 -10.70
C VAL A 80 12.92 -7.03 -9.62
N TYR A 81 14.12 -7.52 -9.98
CA TYR A 81 15.27 -7.71 -9.07
C TYR A 81 14.96 -8.52 -7.80
N GLY A 82 13.90 -9.34 -7.81
CA GLY A 82 13.40 -10.02 -6.62
C GLY A 82 12.86 -9.10 -5.52
N GLN A 83 12.69 -7.78 -5.76
CA GLN A 83 12.30 -6.79 -4.75
C GLN A 83 10.81 -6.42 -4.82
N ILE A 84 10.23 -6.42 -6.02
CA ILE A 84 8.78 -6.27 -6.24
C ILE A 84 8.34 -7.28 -7.29
N CYS A 85 7.04 -7.57 -7.34
CA CYS A 85 6.48 -8.41 -8.40
C CYS A 85 5.02 -8.08 -8.72
N LEU A 86 4.60 -8.45 -9.94
CA LEU A 86 3.25 -8.14 -10.44
C LEU A 86 2.11 -8.75 -9.61
N PRO A 87 2.20 -10.00 -9.09
CA PRO A 87 1.13 -10.55 -8.25
C PRO A 87 0.89 -9.73 -6.98
N TYR A 88 1.96 -9.24 -6.35
CA TYR A 88 1.84 -8.41 -5.15
C TYR A 88 1.42 -6.98 -5.50
N ALA A 89 1.82 -6.45 -6.66
CA ALA A 89 1.26 -5.20 -7.19
C ALA A 89 -0.27 -5.26 -7.33
N PHE A 90 -0.79 -6.37 -7.88
CA PHE A 90 -2.23 -6.57 -8.01
C PHE A 90 -2.93 -6.72 -6.65
N LEU A 91 -2.31 -7.43 -5.71
CA LEU A 91 -2.80 -7.54 -4.35
C LEU A 91 -2.86 -6.16 -3.66
N TRP A 92 -1.83 -5.33 -3.84
CA TRP A 92 -1.82 -3.97 -3.32
C TRP A 92 -2.95 -3.13 -3.91
N PHE A 93 -3.19 -3.23 -5.22
CA PHE A 93 -4.28 -2.53 -5.88
C PHE A 93 -5.66 -2.89 -5.30
N ILE A 94 -5.90 -4.16 -5.00
CA ILE A 94 -7.15 -4.61 -4.35
C ILE A 94 -7.23 -4.20 -2.88
N LEU A 95 -6.09 -4.09 -2.19
CA LEU A 95 -6.04 -3.66 -0.78
C LEU A 95 -6.16 -2.14 -0.62
N MET A 96 -5.83 -1.34 -1.63
CA MET A 96 -5.87 0.12 -1.53
C MET A 96 -7.20 0.72 -1.05
N PRO A 97 -8.39 0.29 -1.53
CA PRO A 97 -9.67 0.79 -1.02
C PRO A 97 -9.84 0.59 0.49
N LEU A 98 -9.33 -0.54 1.02
CA LEU A 98 -9.34 -0.84 2.44
C LEU A 98 -8.33 0.05 3.19
N CYS A 99 -7.12 0.24 2.65
CA CYS A 99 -6.13 1.13 3.24
C CYS A 99 -6.63 2.58 3.34
N ILE A 100 -7.24 3.10 2.28
CA ILE A 100 -7.86 4.43 2.24
C ILE A 100 -8.95 4.55 3.29
N TYR A 101 -9.86 3.56 3.35
CA TYR A 101 -10.91 3.56 4.38
C TYR A 101 -10.36 3.54 5.80
N VAL A 102 -9.32 2.73 6.05
CA VAL A 102 -8.71 2.64 7.39
C VAL A 102 -8.06 3.97 7.76
N ASP A 103 -7.38 4.65 6.82
CA ASP A 103 -6.83 5.99 7.05
C ASP A 103 -7.93 6.99 7.41
N ASP A 104 -8.99 7.07 6.61
CA ASP A 104 -10.11 7.98 6.86
C ASP A 104 -10.86 7.66 8.16
N TRP A 105 -11.02 6.37 8.49
CA TRP A 105 -11.64 5.95 9.74
C TRP A 105 -10.81 6.30 10.96
N LEU A 106 -9.48 6.16 10.86
CA LEU A 106 -8.56 6.59 11.90
C LEU A 106 -8.66 8.11 12.09
N ARG A 107 -8.78 8.88 11.01
CA ARG A 107 -8.95 10.34 11.08
C ARG A 107 -10.27 10.75 11.70
N TYR A 108 -11.37 10.14 11.27
CA TYR A 108 -12.68 10.33 11.88
C TYR A 108 -12.61 10.11 13.40
N LYS A 109 -11.92 9.06 13.85
CA LYS A 109 -11.84 8.71 15.27
C LYS A 109 -10.85 9.56 16.08
N LEU A 110 -9.71 9.94 15.50
CA LEU A 110 -8.62 10.63 16.20
C LEU A 110 -8.69 12.16 16.06
N PHE A 111 -9.20 12.66 14.95
CA PHE A 111 -9.23 14.09 14.61
C PHE A 111 -10.65 14.65 14.44
N ASN A 112 -11.70 13.85 14.66
CA ASN A 112 -13.11 14.25 14.48
C ASN A 112 -13.40 14.83 13.09
N GLU A 113 -12.73 14.30 12.06
CA GLU A 113 -13.02 14.62 10.66
C GLU A 113 -14.37 14.02 10.22
N GLU A 114 -14.76 14.24 8.96
CA GLU A 114 -16.00 13.69 8.42
C GLU A 114 -15.98 12.15 8.40
N LYS A 115 -17.17 11.55 8.56
CA LYS A 115 -17.30 10.10 8.54
C LYS A 115 -16.98 9.56 7.13
N PRO A 116 -16.07 8.60 6.99
CA PRO A 116 -15.75 8.04 5.69
C PRO A 116 -16.95 7.31 5.07
N LEU A 117 -16.91 7.22 3.74
CA LEU A 117 -17.73 6.27 2.98
C LEU A 117 -17.47 4.85 3.48
N GLY A 118 -18.45 3.96 3.33
CA GLY A 118 -18.28 2.57 3.70
C GLY A 118 -17.18 1.89 2.86
N VAL A 119 -16.46 0.93 3.44
CA VAL A 119 -15.51 0.07 2.70
C VAL A 119 -16.18 -0.51 1.45
N LYS A 120 -17.44 -0.94 1.57
CA LYS A 120 -18.23 -1.49 0.47
C LYS A 120 -18.40 -0.48 -0.66
N GLU A 121 -18.76 0.76 -0.35
CA GLU A 121 -18.85 1.84 -1.33
C GLU A 121 -17.51 2.09 -2.04
N ASN A 122 -16.38 2.06 -1.34
CA ASN A 122 -15.06 2.18 -1.97
C ASN A 122 -14.83 1.06 -3.00
N TYR A 123 -15.10 -0.19 -2.65
CA TYR A 123 -14.99 -1.31 -3.60
C TYR A 123 -16.00 -1.20 -4.76
N ILE A 124 -17.22 -0.75 -4.50
CA ILE A 124 -18.21 -0.50 -5.55
C ILE A 124 -17.69 0.57 -6.53
N ASN A 125 -17.15 1.68 -6.02
CA ASN A 125 -16.61 2.76 -6.85
C ASN A 125 -15.38 2.31 -7.64
N LEU A 126 -14.55 1.43 -7.07
CA LEU A 126 -13.41 0.83 -7.76
C LEU A 126 -13.85 0.10 -9.06
N PHE A 127 -14.90 -0.72 -8.98
CA PHE A 127 -15.37 -1.51 -10.14
C PHE A 127 -16.36 -0.75 -11.05
N LEU A 128 -17.16 0.16 -10.49
CA LEU A 128 -18.15 0.93 -11.25
C LEU A 128 -17.57 2.21 -11.89
N GLY A 129 -16.32 2.58 -11.56
CA GLY A 129 -15.63 3.73 -12.15
C GLY A 129 -16.33 5.07 -11.90
N LYS A 130 -17.13 5.13 -10.83
CA LYS A 130 -17.76 6.35 -10.30
C LYS A 130 -16.75 7.14 -9.49
#